data_AF-A0A2T0QC70-F1
#
_entry.id   AF-A0A2T0QC70-F1
#
_cell.length_a   1.000
_cell.length_b   1.000
_cell.length_c   1.000
_cell.angle_alpha   90.00
_cell.angle_beta   90.00
_cell.angle_gamma   90.00
#
_symmetry.space_group_name_H-M   'P 1'
#
loop_
_entity.id
_entity.type
_entity.pdbx_description
1 polymer ?
#
loop_
_entity_poly.entity_id
_entity_poly.type
_entity_poly.pdbx_seq_one_letter_code
_entity_poly.pdbx_strand_id
1 'polypeptide(L)'
;MSEQSDTSAIERRQRERMERALADRDARIHELQVRLAALEGSASLAVGRVLTEAARRPRRLPRLPGDLFRLWRGKGRGAASPPPPPDRPGFVGYDEDRLLVGYPGPPPERLVVAGVLGPGLRDMLDPYVHLVPLLPHDAGVVFDAVEVDLVLVTASAASVGSPWNHLGDPAALDRTRALGRVLASARGRGVPTVLWQDAGAPPGLATLDFDHVEHDDCGVALHVFNPVALDAGRERAPLYAGPGSALSAAPLAELRERGDLTALDPPWPGLAALLRRHTLALGLDPVRTVQHLASGSRVVALGARPRGIGTDGVPGEVLRSVDDPAKVAPELAAARAEPPVGADELRATLRALFLRAATPVRLSGLLARAGLTEAAEQVLSGRRVAVLARPADETEAERLADDLVAQLHQPAELVVPAAADFAAFDRLRSRGVTVRQAAEAPADGDAEPAPWAALAEAAAAEWVAPWHGGQAARWAPGHLADMVCAGECSAADAIGPALLPLDASGWDAAVDYAFTGAVEPALIRRTLARKPTPPSEWGRHGARLLALALERPN
;
A
#
# COMPACT_ATOMS: atom_id res chain seq x y z
N MET A 1 -17.76 -62.05 -19.54
CA MET A 1 -19.02 -61.30 -19.34
C MET A 1 -18.84 -59.99 -18.54
N SER A 2 -17.72 -59.74 -17.87
CA SER A 2 -17.50 -58.48 -17.11
C SER A 2 -17.13 -57.26 -17.98
N GLU A 3 -16.38 -57.44 -19.07
CA GLU A 3 -15.92 -56.31 -19.90
C GLU A 3 -17.05 -55.61 -20.70
N GLN A 4 -18.09 -56.33 -21.10
CA GLN A 4 -19.25 -55.72 -21.80
C GLN A 4 -20.09 -54.82 -20.88
N SER A 5 -20.03 -55.03 -19.56
CA SER A 5 -20.73 -54.21 -18.58
C SER A 5 -20.08 -52.83 -18.44
N ASP A 6 -18.75 -52.77 -18.40
CA ASP A 6 -17.99 -51.54 -18.19
C ASP A 6 -18.04 -50.60 -19.41
N THR A 7 -18.00 -51.15 -20.64
CA THR A 7 -18.15 -50.34 -21.85
C THR A 7 -19.53 -49.66 -21.91
N SER A 8 -20.59 -50.37 -21.52
CA SER A 8 -21.97 -49.81 -21.50
C SER A 8 -22.17 -48.73 -20.43
N ALA A 9 -21.36 -48.74 -19.37
CA ALA A 9 -21.41 -47.74 -18.30
C ALA A 9 -20.66 -46.46 -18.69
N ILE A 10 -19.56 -46.60 -19.43
CA ILE A 10 -18.79 -45.47 -19.97
C ILE A 10 -19.60 -44.72 -21.03
N GLU A 11 -20.26 -45.42 -21.95
CA GLU A 11 -21.10 -44.79 -22.98
C GLU A 11 -22.28 -44.01 -22.38
N ARG A 12 -22.91 -44.54 -21.33
CA ARG A 12 -23.99 -43.83 -20.61
C ARG A 12 -23.50 -42.55 -19.94
N ARG A 13 -22.34 -42.60 -19.27
CA ARG A 13 -21.72 -41.41 -18.67
C ARG A 13 -21.31 -40.37 -19.70
N GLN A 14 -20.86 -40.79 -20.88
CA GLN A 14 -20.54 -39.87 -21.97
C GLN A 14 -21.79 -39.20 -22.54
N ARG A 15 -22.89 -39.94 -22.72
CA ARG A 15 -24.18 -39.36 -23.14
C ARG A 15 -24.73 -38.37 -22.12
N GLU A 16 -24.73 -38.73 -20.83
CA GLU A 16 -25.17 -37.81 -19.77
C GLU A 16 -24.32 -36.53 -19.71
N ARG A 17 -23.01 -36.62 -19.96
CA ARG A 17 -22.13 -35.44 -20.05
C ARG A 17 -22.48 -34.57 -21.26
N MET A 18 -22.78 -35.17 -22.41
CA MET A 18 -23.18 -34.41 -23.61
C MET A 18 -24.55 -33.75 -23.43
N GLU A 19 -25.51 -34.44 -22.81
CA GLU A 19 -26.84 -33.89 -22.52
C GLU A 19 -26.76 -32.70 -21.55
N ARG A 20 -25.92 -32.79 -20.51
CA ARG A 20 -25.66 -31.66 -19.61
C ARG A 20 -24.97 -30.49 -20.35
N ALA A 21 -24.00 -30.78 -21.21
CA ALA A 21 -23.31 -29.75 -21.99
C ALA A 21 -24.23 -29.03 -23.00
N LEU A 22 -25.23 -29.74 -23.54
CA LEU A 22 -26.25 -29.15 -24.41
C LEU A 22 -27.24 -28.29 -23.60
N ALA A 23 -27.70 -28.78 -22.44
CA ALA A 23 -28.58 -28.02 -21.56
C ALA A 23 -27.93 -26.71 -21.05
N ASP A 24 -26.65 -26.76 -20.68
CA ASP A 24 -25.88 -25.57 -20.27
C ASP A 24 -25.72 -24.57 -21.43
N ARG A 25 -25.54 -25.06 -22.66
CA ARG A 25 -25.49 -24.20 -23.85
C ARG A 25 -26.82 -23.52 -24.13
N ASP A 26 -27.93 -24.25 -24.05
CA ASP A 26 -29.26 -23.72 -24.32
C ASP A 26 -29.67 -22.70 -23.24
N ALA A 27 -29.32 -22.93 -21.97
CA ALA A 27 -29.50 -21.97 -20.89
C ALA A 27 -28.72 -20.67 -21.15
N ARG A 28 -27.46 -20.77 -21.61
CA ARG A 28 -26.62 -19.61 -21.92
C ARG A 28 -27.12 -18.84 -23.14
N ILE A 29 -27.66 -19.54 -24.16
CA ILE A 29 -28.30 -18.90 -25.32
C ILE A 29 -29.56 -18.15 -24.88
N HIS A 30 -30.39 -18.74 -24.01
CA HIS A 30 -31.60 -18.09 -23.52
C HIS A 30 -31.29 -16.86 -22.67
N GLU A 31 -30.29 -16.94 -21.79
CA GLU A 31 -29.84 -15.80 -20.99
C GLU A 31 -29.32 -14.66 -21.89
N LEU A 32 -28.53 -14.98 -22.92
CA LEU A 32 -28.05 -13.99 -23.89
C LEU A 32 -29.20 -13.39 -24.70
N GLN A 33 -30.22 -14.16 -25.07
CA GLN A 33 -31.41 -13.65 -25.74
C GLN A 33 -32.23 -12.70 -24.84
N VAL A 34 -32.36 -13.02 -23.54
CA VAL A 34 -33.02 -12.15 -22.56
C VAL A 34 -32.23 -10.86 -22.35
N ARG A 35 -30.91 -10.94 -22.26
CA ARG A 35 -30.03 -9.76 -22.16
C ARG A 35 -30.07 -8.91 -23.45
N LEU A 36 -30.13 -9.55 -24.61
CA LEU A 36 -30.26 -8.87 -25.90
C LEU A 36 -31.61 -8.16 -26.02
N ALA A 37 -32.71 -8.80 -25.61
CA ALA A 37 -34.02 -8.17 -25.56
C ALA A 37 -34.07 -6.99 -24.57
N ALA A 38 -33.37 -7.08 -23.43
CA ALA A 38 -33.24 -5.99 -22.46
C ALA A 38 -32.40 -4.82 -23.02
N LEU A 39 -31.33 -5.12 -23.76
CA LEU A 39 -30.47 -4.11 -24.41
C LEU A 39 -31.15 -3.45 -25.62
N GLU A 40 -31.93 -4.21 -26.40
CA GLU A 40 -32.76 -3.71 -27.50
C GLU A 40 -33.90 -2.80 -27.01
N GLY A 41 -34.36 -3.00 -25.77
CA GLY A 41 -35.29 -2.12 -25.06
C GLY A 41 -34.63 -0.92 -24.35
N SER A 42 -33.30 -0.80 -24.36
CA SER A 42 -32.61 0.23 -23.58
C SER A 42 -32.84 1.64 -24.13
N ALA A 43 -32.96 2.61 -23.22
CA ALA A 43 -33.21 4.02 -23.53
C ALA A 43 -32.15 4.62 -24.47
N SER A 44 -30.92 4.09 -24.45
CA SER A 44 -29.82 4.49 -25.34
C SER A 44 -30.13 4.19 -26.81
N LEU A 45 -30.72 3.02 -27.09
CA LEU A 45 -31.09 2.60 -28.44
C LEU A 45 -32.38 3.31 -28.91
N ALA A 46 -33.29 3.63 -27.99
CA ALA A 46 -34.46 4.47 -28.26
C ALA A 46 -34.07 5.93 -28.61
N VAL A 47 -33.13 6.52 -27.85
CA VAL A 47 -32.58 7.86 -28.15
C VAL A 47 -31.79 7.86 -29.46
N GLY A 48 -30.99 6.81 -29.68
CA GLY A 48 -30.27 6.59 -30.95
C GLY A 48 -31.21 6.49 -32.15
N ARG A 49 -32.31 5.73 -32.05
CA ARG A 49 -33.34 5.65 -33.11
C ARG A 49 -34.02 6.99 -33.38
N VAL A 50 -34.37 7.76 -32.34
CA VAL A 50 -34.98 9.10 -32.49
C VAL A 50 -34.03 10.09 -33.18
N LEU A 51 -32.75 10.07 -32.83
CA LEU A 51 -31.72 10.89 -33.49
C LEU A 51 -31.49 10.48 -34.94
N THR A 52 -31.46 9.18 -35.22
CA THR A 52 -31.22 8.64 -36.57
C THR A 52 -32.41 8.88 -37.50
N GLU A 53 -33.64 8.79 -36.99
CA GLU A 53 -34.85 9.15 -37.75
C GLU A 53 -34.94 10.64 -38.05
N ALA A 54 -34.52 11.50 -37.11
CA ALA A 54 -34.47 12.95 -37.34
C ALA A 54 -33.40 13.33 -38.37
N ALA A 55 -32.25 12.63 -38.37
CA ALA A 55 -31.21 12.78 -39.37
C ALA A 55 -31.68 12.36 -40.78
N ARG A 56 -32.49 11.29 -40.89
CA ARG A 56 -33.07 10.82 -42.17
C ARG A 56 -34.21 11.70 -42.69
N ARG A 57 -34.86 12.52 -41.85
CA ARG A 57 -36.00 13.37 -42.24
C ARG A 57 -35.83 14.80 -41.67
N PRO A 58 -35.16 15.71 -42.39
CA PRO A 58 -34.79 17.03 -41.86
C PRO A 58 -36.00 17.91 -41.50
N ARG A 59 -37.19 17.64 -42.03
CA ARG A 59 -38.44 18.33 -41.63
C ARG A 59 -38.92 18.02 -40.20
N ARG A 60 -38.34 17.01 -39.52
CA ARG A 60 -38.68 16.63 -38.13
C ARG A 60 -37.71 17.18 -37.07
N LEU A 61 -36.60 17.80 -37.47
CA LEU A 61 -35.61 18.43 -36.57
C LEU A 61 -36.23 19.38 -35.51
N PRO A 62 -37.25 20.20 -35.81
CA PRO A 62 -37.83 21.11 -34.81
C PRO A 62 -38.59 20.38 -33.67
N ARG A 63 -38.98 19.12 -33.86
CA ARG A 63 -39.73 18.32 -32.86
C ARG A 63 -38.83 17.48 -31.96
N LEU A 64 -37.55 17.34 -32.31
CA LEU A 64 -36.55 16.57 -31.58
C LEU A 64 -36.43 16.95 -30.09
N PRO A 65 -36.45 18.24 -29.70
CA PRO A 65 -36.38 18.60 -28.28
C PRO A 65 -37.61 18.12 -27.50
N GLY A 66 -38.80 18.16 -28.11
CA GLY A 66 -40.06 17.71 -27.50
C GLY A 66 -40.15 16.19 -27.39
N ASP A 67 -39.63 15.46 -28.37
CA ASP A 67 -39.61 14.00 -28.38
C ASP A 67 -38.61 13.43 -27.36
N LEU A 68 -37.42 14.04 -27.24
CA LEU A 68 -36.44 13.71 -26.18
C LEU A 68 -36.97 14.04 -24.78
N PHE A 69 -37.65 15.18 -24.63
CA PHE A 69 -38.25 15.58 -23.37
C PHE A 69 -39.40 14.65 -22.93
N ARG A 70 -40.21 14.12 -23.86
CA ARG A 70 -41.23 13.09 -23.53
C ARG A 70 -40.61 11.77 -23.10
N LEU A 71 -39.53 11.35 -23.76
CA LEU A 71 -38.77 10.13 -23.42
C LEU A 71 -38.19 10.23 -22.00
N TRP A 72 -37.71 11.41 -21.63
CA TRP A 72 -37.22 11.72 -20.29
C TRP A 72 -38.35 11.75 -19.25
N ARG A 73 -39.50 12.36 -19.57
CA ARG A 73 -40.63 12.49 -18.63
C ARG A 73 -41.40 11.20 -18.37
N GLY A 74 -41.38 10.26 -19.32
CA GLY A 74 -42.01 8.93 -19.19
C GLY A 74 -41.33 8.01 -18.16
N LYS A 75 -40.10 8.32 -17.74
CA LYS A 75 -39.31 7.50 -16.79
C LYS A 75 -39.76 7.63 -15.32
N GLY A 76 -40.74 8.51 -15.04
CA GLY A 76 -41.22 8.83 -13.70
C GLY A 76 -42.42 8.02 -13.18
N ARG A 77 -42.93 7.01 -13.91
CA ARG A 77 -44.02 6.15 -13.42
C ARG A 77 -43.79 4.68 -13.77
N GLY A 78 -43.37 3.90 -12.76
CA GLY A 78 -43.68 2.48 -12.62
C GLY A 78 -42.69 1.48 -13.24
N ALA A 79 -41.65 1.15 -12.50
CA ALA A 79 -41.16 -0.23 -12.40
C ALA A 79 -40.79 -0.46 -10.93
N ALA A 80 -41.56 -1.31 -10.26
CA ALA A 80 -41.31 -1.69 -8.87
C ALA A 80 -39.95 -2.38 -8.78
N SER A 81 -39.08 -1.92 -7.89
CA SER A 81 -37.86 -2.64 -7.53
C SER A 81 -38.23 -4.01 -6.96
N PRO A 82 -37.65 -5.11 -7.45
CA PRO A 82 -37.73 -6.37 -6.73
C PRO A 82 -37.02 -6.23 -5.37
N PRO A 83 -37.47 -6.94 -4.33
CA PRO A 83 -36.83 -6.90 -3.03
C PRO A 83 -35.37 -7.41 -3.13
N PRO A 84 -34.46 -6.88 -2.30
CA PRO A 84 -33.07 -7.32 -2.33
C PRO A 84 -32.96 -8.80 -1.93
N PRO A 85 -32.09 -9.59 -2.60
CA PRO A 85 -31.78 -10.94 -2.14
C PRO A 85 -31.03 -10.88 -0.79
N PRO A 86 -31.24 -11.86 0.10
CA PRO A 86 -30.48 -11.94 1.34
C PRO A 86 -29.07 -12.47 1.05
N ASP A 87 -28.10 -11.93 1.78
CA ASP A 87 -26.74 -12.40 2.03
C ASP A 87 -25.92 -12.97 0.86
N ARG A 88 -24.82 -12.28 0.52
CA ARG A 88 -23.70 -12.91 -0.19
C ARG A 88 -22.36 -12.56 0.46
N PRO A 89 -21.64 -13.55 1.02
CA PRO A 89 -20.19 -13.52 1.13
C PRO A 89 -19.56 -14.10 -0.15
N GLY A 90 -18.39 -13.58 -0.57
CA GLY A 90 -17.50 -14.23 -1.54
C GLY A 90 -17.12 -13.36 -2.75
N PHE A 91 -15.88 -12.88 -2.75
CA PHE A 91 -15.24 -12.01 -3.75
C PHE A 91 -14.69 -12.81 -4.95
N VAL A 92 -15.48 -13.70 -5.55
CA VAL A 92 -15.05 -14.51 -6.70
C VAL A 92 -16.06 -14.36 -7.83
N GLY A 93 -15.85 -13.37 -8.70
CA GLY A 93 -16.70 -13.18 -9.88
C GLY A 93 -16.49 -11.93 -10.74
N TYR A 94 -15.68 -10.95 -10.31
CA TYR A 94 -15.61 -9.63 -10.98
C TYR A 94 -14.47 -9.48 -12.02
N ASP A 95 -13.68 -10.52 -12.26
CA ASP A 95 -12.48 -10.43 -13.11
C ASP A 95 -12.80 -10.47 -14.63
N GLU A 96 -13.88 -11.16 -15.03
CA GLU A 96 -14.26 -11.26 -16.45
C GLU A 96 -14.96 -9.98 -16.97
N ASP A 97 -15.71 -9.27 -16.12
CA ASP A 97 -16.43 -8.06 -16.52
C ASP A 97 -15.48 -6.85 -16.71
N ARG A 98 -14.36 -6.81 -15.99
CA ARG A 98 -13.31 -5.79 -16.10
C ARG A 98 -12.60 -5.78 -17.45
N LEU A 99 -12.57 -6.91 -18.15
CA LEU A 99 -11.94 -7.05 -19.47
C LEU A 99 -12.77 -6.48 -20.62
N LEU A 100 -14.06 -6.17 -20.40
CA LEU A 100 -15.01 -5.80 -21.46
C LEU A 100 -15.19 -4.28 -21.63
N VAL A 101 -14.68 -3.47 -20.70
CA VAL A 101 -14.73 -2.00 -20.80
C VAL A 101 -13.36 -1.54 -21.31
N GLY A 102 -13.29 -1.03 -22.54
CA GLY A 102 -12.06 -0.63 -23.25
C GLY A 102 -11.26 0.55 -22.66
N TYR A 103 -11.36 0.78 -21.34
CA TYR A 103 -10.35 1.49 -20.59
C TYR A 103 -9.14 0.54 -20.39
N PRO A 104 -7.89 1.00 -20.43
CA PRO A 104 -6.79 0.20 -19.90
C PRO A 104 -7.08 0.01 -18.41
N GLY A 105 -7.74 -1.10 -18.06
CA GLY A 105 -8.02 -1.46 -16.69
C GLY A 105 -6.71 -1.51 -15.90
N PRO A 106 -6.72 -1.14 -14.60
CA PRO A 106 -5.56 -1.32 -13.76
C PRO A 106 -5.14 -2.80 -13.77
N PRO A 107 -3.86 -3.11 -13.51
CA PRO A 107 -3.46 -4.50 -13.31
C PRO A 107 -4.38 -5.11 -12.25
N PRO A 108 -4.87 -6.36 -12.44
CA PRO A 108 -5.89 -6.99 -11.61
C PRO A 108 -5.50 -7.16 -10.13
N GLU A 109 -4.28 -6.78 -9.78
CA GLU A 109 -3.63 -7.01 -8.50
C GLU A 109 -3.71 -5.83 -7.51
N ARG A 110 -4.40 -4.71 -7.83
CA ARG A 110 -4.51 -3.55 -6.91
C ARG A 110 -5.94 -3.04 -6.75
N LEU A 111 -6.27 -2.62 -5.52
CA LEU A 111 -7.53 -1.96 -5.17
C LEU A 111 -7.70 -0.66 -5.96
N VAL A 112 -8.86 -0.44 -6.58
CA VAL A 112 -9.19 0.78 -7.32
C VAL A 112 -9.95 1.74 -6.41
N VAL A 113 -9.35 2.89 -6.11
CA VAL A 113 -9.89 3.86 -5.16
C VAL A 113 -10.20 5.18 -5.87
N ALA A 114 -11.47 5.60 -5.85
CA ALA A 114 -11.87 6.93 -6.28
C ALA A 114 -11.54 7.95 -5.19
N GLY A 115 -10.65 8.89 -5.46
CA GLY A 115 -10.03 9.74 -4.45
C GLY A 115 -10.42 11.21 -4.54
N VAL A 116 -10.91 11.76 -3.42
CA VAL A 116 -10.92 13.21 -3.13
C VAL A 116 -9.88 13.44 -2.04
N LEU A 117 -8.62 13.60 -2.46
CA LEU A 117 -7.47 13.55 -1.57
C LEU A 117 -6.83 14.92 -1.39
N GLY A 118 -6.32 15.18 -0.20
CA GLY A 118 -5.50 16.34 0.10
C GLY A 118 -4.11 16.30 -0.54
N PRO A 119 -3.36 17.41 -0.43
CA PRO A 119 -2.03 17.52 -1.01
C PRO A 119 -1.10 16.41 -0.52
N GLY A 120 -0.52 15.66 -1.45
CA GLY A 120 0.49 14.66 -1.16
C GLY A 120 0.01 13.25 -0.81
N LEU A 121 -1.24 13.11 -0.40
CA LEU A 121 -1.81 11.79 -0.11
C LEU A 121 -1.83 10.87 -1.32
N ARG A 122 -1.95 11.45 -2.53
CA ARG A 122 -1.78 10.69 -3.76
C ARG A 122 -0.41 10.00 -3.80
N ASP A 123 0.66 10.76 -3.61
CA ASP A 123 2.04 10.23 -3.65
C ASP A 123 2.28 9.21 -2.53
N MET A 124 1.60 9.37 -1.38
CA MET A 124 1.67 8.43 -0.27
C MET A 124 0.97 7.10 -0.56
N LEU A 125 -0.13 7.11 -1.31
CA LEU A 125 -0.99 5.94 -1.52
C LEU A 125 -0.73 5.20 -2.84
N ASP A 126 -0.20 5.89 -3.85
CA ASP A 126 0.03 5.39 -5.22
C ASP A 126 0.75 4.01 -5.29
N PRO A 127 1.75 3.69 -4.43
CA PRO A 127 2.37 2.36 -4.48
C PRO A 127 1.44 1.22 -4.08
N TYR A 128 0.42 1.50 -3.28
CA TYR A 128 -0.40 0.48 -2.61
C TYR A 128 -1.77 0.30 -3.26
N VAL A 129 -2.32 1.35 -3.87
CA VAL A 129 -3.65 1.34 -4.49
C VAL A 129 -3.63 2.05 -5.84
N HIS A 130 -4.55 1.69 -6.72
CA HIS A 130 -4.76 2.42 -7.96
C HIS A 130 -5.71 3.60 -7.70
N LEU A 131 -5.19 4.82 -7.70
CA LEU A 131 -5.97 6.02 -7.44
C LEU A 131 -6.59 6.61 -8.71
N VAL A 132 -7.91 6.78 -8.67
CA VAL A 132 -8.69 7.53 -9.66
C VAL A 132 -9.04 8.89 -9.06
N PRO A 133 -8.31 9.97 -9.39
CA PRO A 133 -8.56 11.29 -8.81
C PRO A 133 -9.91 11.83 -9.31
N LEU A 134 -10.75 12.27 -8.38
CA LEU A 134 -12.00 12.96 -8.70
C LEU A 134 -11.76 14.46 -8.60
N LEU A 135 -12.05 15.24 -9.66
CA LEU A 135 -11.97 16.70 -9.61
C LEU A 135 -13.38 17.28 -9.46
N PRO A 136 -13.55 18.46 -8.84
CA PRO A 136 -14.90 18.97 -8.56
C PRO A 136 -15.82 19.11 -9.78
N HIS A 137 -15.25 19.34 -10.97
CA HIS A 137 -16.00 19.59 -12.20
C HIS A 137 -16.35 18.33 -12.99
N ASP A 138 -15.65 17.21 -12.77
CA ASP A 138 -15.82 15.96 -13.51
C ASP A 138 -16.13 14.75 -12.61
N ALA A 139 -16.11 14.91 -11.28
CA ALA A 139 -16.18 13.83 -10.31
C ALA A 139 -17.31 12.82 -10.58
N GLY A 140 -18.51 13.31 -10.91
CA GLY A 140 -19.64 12.42 -11.25
C GLY A 140 -19.40 11.63 -12.53
N VAL A 141 -18.91 12.28 -13.58
CA VAL A 141 -18.67 11.64 -14.88
C VAL A 141 -17.54 10.61 -14.77
N VAL A 142 -16.44 10.96 -14.10
CA VAL A 142 -15.30 10.05 -13.91
C VAL A 142 -15.71 8.87 -13.04
N PHE A 143 -16.40 9.11 -11.93
CA PHE A 143 -16.86 8.05 -11.05
C PHE A 143 -17.79 7.07 -11.77
N ASP A 144 -18.76 7.57 -12.55
CA ASP A 144 -19.72 6.74 -13.27
C ASP A 144 -19.06 5.98 -14.46
N ALA A 145 -17.89 6.40 -14.93
CA ALA A 145 -17.17 5.78 -16.04
C ALA A 145 -16.19 4.68 -15.63
N VAL A 146 -15.81 4.59 -14.35
CA VAL A 146 -14.80 3.65 -13.84
C VAL A 146 -15.42 2.71 -12.81
N GLU A 147 -15.04 1.44 -12.85
CA GLU A 147 -15.28 0.51 -11.76
C GLU A 147 -14.32 0.79 -10.61
N VAL A 148 -14.89 1.02 -9.43
CA VAL A 148 -14.17 1.48 -8.24
C VAL A 148 -14.59 0.62 -7.06
N ASP A 149 -13.62 0.22 -6.25
CA ASP A 149 -13.82 -0.65 -5.09
C ASP A 149 -14.11 0.17 -3.82
N LEU A 150 -13.68 1.43 -3.78
CA LEU A 150 -13.79 2.32 -2.64
C LEU A 150 -13.84 3.79 -3.09
N VAL A 151 -14.66 4.61 -2.43
CA VAL A 151 -14.53 6.08 -2.48
C VAL A 151 -13.82 6.55 -1.22
N LEU A 152 -12.66 7.18 -1.37
CA LEU A 152 -11.87 7.72 -0.27
C LEU A 152 -11.83 9.25 -0.35
N VAL A 153 -12.31 9.91 0.70
CA VAL A 153 -12.29 11.37 0.85
C VAL A 153 -11.44 11.72 2.05
N THR A 154 -10.54 12.68 1.95
CA THR A 154 -9.78 13.18 3.11
C THR A 154 -10.21 14.58 3.53
N ALA A 155 -10.16 14.87 4.83
CA ALA A 155 -10.49 16.19 5.35
C ALA A 155 -9.53 17.26 4.81
N SER A 156 -8.25 16.92 4.67
CA SER A 156 -7.22 17.79 4.07
C SER A 156 -7.48 18.15 2.60
N ALA A 157 -8.39 17.47 1.91
CA ALA A 157 -8.80 17.86 0.55
C ALA A 157 -9.49 19.23 0.51
N ALA A 158 -10.04 19.71 1.63
CA ALA A 158 -10.62 21.04 1.73
C ALA A 158 -9.57 22.16 1.93
N SER A 159 -8.31 21.81 2.17
CA SER A 159 -7.24 22.77 2.44
C SER A 159 -6.87 23.62 1.23
N VAL A 160 -6.24 24.76 1.50
CA VAL A 160 -5.70 25.65 0.48
C VAL A 160 -4.70 24.90 -0.42
N GLY A 161 -4.78 25.13 -1.72
CA GLY A 161 -3.93 24.47 -2.73
C GLY A 161 -4.48 23.15 -3.27
N SER A 162 -5.59 22.64 -2.72
CA SER A 162 -6.31 21.48 -3.26
C SER A 162 -7.35 21.89 -4.32
N PRO A 163 -7.61 21.05 -5.35
CA PRO A 163 -8.75 21.24 -6.26
C PRO A 163 -10.10 21.39 -5.52
N TRP A 164 -10.22 20.73 -4.37
CA TRP A 164 -11.41 20.72 -3.53
C TRP A 164 -11.42 21.80 -2.44
N ASN A 165 -10.55 22.81 -2.52
CA ASN A 165 -10.54 23.95 -1.59
C ASN A 165 -11.97 24.52 -1.37
N HIS A 166 -12.33 24.87 -0.14
CA HIS A 166 -13.70 25.25 0.30
C HIS A 166 -14.74 24.11 0.31
N LEU A 167 -14.33 22.84 0.16
CA LEU A 167 -15.24 21.72 0.42
C LEU A 167 -15.76 21.79 1.86
N GLY A 168 -17.08 21.74 2.03
CA GLY A 168 -17.74 21.88 3.34
C GLY A 168 -17.90 23.32 3.84
N ASP A 169 -17.50 24.32 3.06
CA ASP A 169 -17.75 25.74 3.35
C ASP A 169 -19.21 26.12 3.01
N PRO A 170 -19.99 26.65 3.96
CA PRO A 170 -21.38 27.07 3.70
C PRO A 170 -21.50 28.17 2.64
N ALA A 171 -20.44 28.97 2.41
CA ALA A 171 -20.41 30.00 1.38
C ALA A 171 -20.11 29.43 -0.03
N ALA A 172 -19.63 28.20 -0.14
CA ALA A 172 -19.20 27.57 -1.40
C ALA A 172 -19.79 26.15 -1.58
N LEU A 173 -21.12 26.06 -1.60
CA LEU A 173 -21.86 24.79 -1.58
C LEU A 173 -21.66 23.89 -2.81
N ASP A 174 -21.20 24.41 -3.95
CA ASP A 174 -21.14 23.64 -5.20
C ASP A 174 -20.24 22.42 -5.10
N ARG A 175 -19.11 22.52 -4.40
CA ARG A 175 -18.19 21.40 -4.17
C ARG A 175 -18.80 20.35 -3.26
N THR A 176 -19.41 20.76 -2.15
CA THR A 176 -20.12 19.86 -1.24
C THR A 176 -21.27 19.13 -1.96
N ARG A 177 -22.00 19.82 -2.84
CA ARG A 177 -23.05 19.22 -3.68
C ARG A 177 -22.48 18.24 -4.70
N ALA A 178 -21.35 18.55 -5.32
CA ALA A 178 -20.67 17.66 -6.26
C ALA A 178 -20.26 16.35 -5.57
N LEU A 179 -19.63 16.44 -4.39
CA LEU A 179 -19.27 15.27 -3.60
C LEU A 179 -20.51 14.50 -3.15
N GLY A 180 -21.56 15.17 -2.68
CA GLY A 180 -22.81 14.52 -2.28
C GLY A 180 -23.45 13.69 -3.40
N ARG A 181 -23.33 14.12 -4.67
CA ARG A 181 -23.78 13.32 -5.83
C ARG A 181 -22.93 12.07 -6.03
N VAL A 182 -21.62 12.16 -5.85
CA VAL A 182 -20.72 10.98 -5.92
C VAL A 182 -21.07 9.99 -4.82
N LEU A 183 -21.24 10.44 -3.57
CA LEU A 183 -21.61 9.57 -2.45
C LEU A 183 -22.98 8.89 -2.67
N ALA A 184 -23.96 9.62 -3.23
CA ALA A 184 -25.24 9.04 -3.59
C ALA A 184 -25.12 7.99 -4.71
N SER A 185 -24.28 8.23 -5.73
CA SER A 185 -23.99 7.26 -6.79
C SER A 185 -23.27 6.02 -6.23
N ALA A 186 -22.30 6.20 -5.34
CA ALA A 186 -21.58 5.12 -4.67
C ALA A 186 -22.52 4.22 -3.87
N ARG A 187 -23.42 4.80 -3.07
CA ARG A 187 -24.47 4.06 -2.36
C ARG A 187 -25.38 3.27 -3.30
N GLY A 188 -25.76 3.87 -4.44
CA GLY A 188 -26.55 3.19 -5.47
C GLY A 188 -25.85 2.00 -6.13
N ARG A 189 -24.51 2.01 -6.15
CA ARG A 189 -23.65 0.95 -6.70
C ARG A 189 -23.16 -0.05 -5.64
N GLY A 190 -23.47 0.19 -4.36
CA GLY A 190 -22.93 -0.62 -3.25
C GLY A 190 -21.41 -0.44 -3.04
N VAL A 191 -20.84 0.68 -3.49
CA VAL A 191 -19.43 1.00 -3.28
C VAL A 191 -19.28 1.69 -1.92
N PRO A 192 -18.43 1.19 -1.01
CA PRO A 192 -18.21 1.80 0.30
C PRO A 192 -17.57 3.19 0.17
N THR A 193 -17.97 4.08 1.06
CA THR A 193 -17.49 5.47 1.13
C THR A 193 -16.83 5.74 2.48
N VAL A 194 -15.60 6.25 2.44
CA VAL A 194 -14.80 6.53 3.64
C VAL A 194 -14.40 8.01 3.67
N LEU A 195 -14.63 8.64 4.82
CA LEU A 195 -14.01 9.91 5.18
C LEU A 195 -12.81 9.66 6.10
N TRP A 196 -11.61 10.01 5.65
CA TRP A 196 -10.41 10.02 6.46
C TRP A 196 -10.17 11.42 7.03
N GLN A 197 -10.36 11.60 8.33
CA GLN A 197 -10.17 12.89 9.03
C GLN A 197 -8.70 13.11 9.40
N ASP A 198 -7.84 13.17 8.39
CA ASP A 198 -6.40 13.44 8.52
C ASP A 198 -6.07 14.89 8.89
N ALA A 199 -7.07 15.76 8.89
CA ALA A 199 -7.03 17.14 9.33
C ALA A 199 -8.40 17.52 9.92
N GLY A 200 -8.51 18.72 10.50
CA GLY A 200 -9.80 19.25 10.99
C GLY A 200 -10.83 19.35 9.86
N ALA A 201 -11.82 18.45 9.85
CA ALA A 201 -12.85 18.40 8.82
C ALA A 201 -13.77 19.64 8.89
N PRO A 202 -13.98 20.36 7.77
CA PRO A 202 -14.95 21.45 7.73
C PRO A 202 -16.37 20.96 8.07
N PRO A 203 -17.20 21.76 8.75
CA PRO A 203 -18.51 21.32 9.22
C PRO A 203 -19.41 20.73 8.12
N GLY A 204 -19.45 21.35 6.93
CA GLY A 204 -20.27 20.85 5.82
C GLY A 204 -19.77 19.53 5.23
N LEU A 205 -18.49 19.19 5.38
CA LEU A 205 -17.95 17.89 5.00
C LEU A 205 -18.37 16.81 6.02
N ALA A 206 -18.29 17.15 7.32
CA ALA A 206 -18.70 16.26 8.41
C ALA A 206 -20.20 15.91 8.40
N THR A 207 -21.04 16.71 7.73
CA THR A 207 -22.48 16.42 7.59
C THR A 207 -22.83 15.46 6.45
N LEU A 208 -21.87 15.09 5.59
CA LEU A 208 -22.14 14.16 4.51
C LEU A 208 -22.23 12.72 5.04
N ASP A 209 -23.09 11.93 4.40
CA ASP A 209 -23.39 10.56 4.82
C ASP A 209 -22.37 9.58 4.22
N PHE A 210 -21.30 9.33 4.98
CA PHE A 210 -20.24 8.35 4.71
C PHE A 210 -20.53 7.03 5.43
N ASP A 211 -20.16 5.90 4.82
CA ASP A 211 -20.33 4.58 5.43
C ASP A 211 -19.36 4.37 6.61
N HIS A 212 -18.16 4.97 6.53
CA HIS A 212 -17.16 4.95 7.60
C HIS A 212 -16.43 6.29 7.73
N VAL A 213 -16.15 6.69 8.97
CA VAL A 213 -15.36 7.90 9.29
C VAL A 213 -14.16 7.50 10.14
N GLU A 214 -12.98 7.64 9.56
CA GLU A 214 -11.71 7.34 10.18
C GLU A 214 -11.11 8.58 10.83
N HIS A 215 -10.73 8.48 12.10
CA HIS A 215 -10.19 9.62 12.89
C HIS A 215 -8.69 9.52 13.14
N ASP A 216 -8.05 8.42 12.71
CA ASP A 216 -6.61 8.21 12.80
C ASP A 216 -5.84 8.99 11.71
N ASP A 217 -4.52 9.12 11.89
CA ASP A 217 -3.62 9.69 10.89
C ASP A 217 -3.38 8.76 9.67
N CYS A 218 -2.96 9.34 8.55
CA CYS A 218 -2.60 8.61 7.31
C CYS A 218 -1.27 7.83 7.39
N GLY A 219 -0.61 7.86 8.54
CA GLY A 219 0.71 7.28 8.73
C GLY A 219 1.81 8.06 8.02
N VAL A 220 2.96 7.41 7.93
CA VAL A 220 4.12 7.91 7.18
C VAL A 220 4.39 7.02 5.97
N ALA A 221 4.50 7.67 4.82
CA ALA A 221 4.90 7.01 3.58
C ALA A 221 6.42 6.85 3.57
N LEU A 222 6.92 5.68 3.96
CA LEU A 222 8.37 5.44 4.07
C LEU A 222 9.09 5.55 2.72
N HIS A 223 8.43 5.23 1.60
CA HIS A 223 8.99 5.46 0.26
C HIS A 223 9.19 6.94 -0.08
N VAL A 224 8.49 7.85 0.60
CA VAL A 224 8.63 9.31 0.47
C VAL A 224 9.58 9.87 1.54
N PHE A 225 9.32 9.52 2.80
CA PHE A 225 10.10 9.93 3.96
C PHE A 225 11.00 8.78 4.38
N ASN A 226 12.22 8.79 3.87
CA ASN A 226 13.24 7.79 4.22
C ASN A 226 14.61 8.43 4.39
N PRO A 227 15.52 7.73 5.07
CA PRO A 227 16.91 8.14 5.23
C PRO A 227 17.84 7.54 4.15
N VAL A 228 17.34 7.12 2.99
CA VAL A 228 18.21 6.52 1.96
C VAL A 228 19.17 7.54 1.41
N ALA A 229 20.48 7.27 1.47
CA ALA A 229 21.53 8.18 1.03
C ALA A 229 21.45 9.58 1.69
N LEU A 230 21.31 9.62 3.02
CA LEU A 230 21.43 10.87 3.77
C LEU A 230 22.83 11.47 3.61
N ASP A 231 22.87 12.80 3.48
CA ASP A 231 24.11 13.56 3.45
C ASP A 231 24.75 13.60 4.86
N ALA A 232 26.06 13.42 4.94
CA ALA A 232 26.81 13.60 6.19
C ALA A 232 26.83 15.08 6.64
N GLY A 233 26.67 16.02 5.70
CA GLY A 233 26.67 17.48 5.91
C GLY A 233 25.31 18.09 6.28
N ARG A 234 24.32 17.28 6.71
CA ARG A 234 22.99 17.78 7.08
C ARG A 234 23.02 18.90 8.12
N GLU A 235 22.06 19.80 7.99
CA GLU A 235 21.89 20.97 8.86
C GLU A 235 21.52 20.54 10.29
N ARG A 236 22.31 21.02 11.26
CA ARG A 236 22.07 20.76 12.69
C ARG A 236 21.18 21.80 13.36
N ALA A 237 20.80 22.86 12.64
CA ALA A 237 19.86 23.83 13.15
C ALA A 237 18.48 23.16 13.32
N PRO A 238 17.79 23.35 14.45
CA PRO A 238 16.44 22.83 14.64
C PRO A 238 15.48 23.34 13.57
N LEU A 239 14.72 22.43 12.97
CA LEU A 239 13.64 22.75 12.03
C LEU A 239 12.27 22.53 12.67
N TYR A 240 11.37 23.50 12.52
CA TYR A 240 9.93 23.31 12.65
C TYR A 240 9.29 23.45 11.26
N ALA A 241 8.67 22.37 10.78
CA ALA A 241 8.00 22.30 9.48
C ALA A 241 6.47 22.31 9.65
N GLY A 242 5.87 23.49 9.68
CA GLY A 242 4.43 23.65 9.85
C GLY A 242 3.99 25.11 9.94
N PRO A 243 2.69 25.36 10.16
CA PRO A 243 2.15 26.70 10.18
C PRO A 243 2.77 27.49 11.34
N GLY A 244 3.23 28.71 11.03
CA GLY A 244 3.89 29.57 12.01
C GLY A 244 3.00 30.00 13.18
N SER A 245 1.67 29.89 13.03
CA SER A 245 0.71 30.14 14.12
C SER A 245 0.88 29.18 15.30
N ALA A 246 1.40 27.98 15.08
CA ALA A 246 1.66 27.02 16.17
C ALA A 246 2.83 27.44 17.09
N LEU A 247 3.65 28.40 16.65
CA LEU A 247 4.77 28.94 17.43
C LEU A 247 4.40 30.20 18.22
N SER A 248 3.10 30.48 18.42
CA SER A 248 2.66 31.70 19.10
C SER A 248 2.94 31.71 20.60
N ALA A 249 3.27 30.56 21.21
CA ALA A 249 3.66 30.50 22.61
C ALA A 249 4.97 31.26 22.83
N ALA A 250 5.01 32.16 23.83
CA ALA A 250 6.13 33.09 24.03
C ALA A 250 7.53 32.44 24.01
N PRO A 251 7.80 31.28 24.66
CA PRO A 251 9.11 30.63 24.59
C PRO A 251 9.49 30.16 23.17
N LEU A 252 8.52 29.74 22.35
CA LEU A 252 8.75 29.28 20.99
C LEU A 252 8.92 30.44 20.00
N ALA A 253 8.15 31.52 20.21
CA ALA A 253 8.29 32.76 19.45
C ALA A 253 9.69 33.35 19.64
N GLU A 254 10.18 33.39 20.88
CA GLU A 254 11.51 33.89 21.21
C GLU A 254 12.64 33.07 20.55
N LEU A 255 12.53 31.73 20.54
CA LEU A 255 13.48 30.86 19.82
C LEU A 255 13.56 31.17 18.32
N ARG A 256 12.40 31.41 17.70
CA ARG A 256 12.32 31.79 16.29
C ARG A 256 12.94 33.17 16.05
N GLU A 257 12.64 34.15 16.89
CA GLU A 257 13.15 35.52 16.76
C GLU A 257 14.67 35.60 16.91
N ARG A 258 15.26 34.79 17.80
CA ARG A 258 16.71 34.68 17.99
C ARG A 258 17.42 33.92 16.86
N GLY A 259 16.67 33.22 15.99
CA GLY A 259 17.23 32.37 14.93
C GLY A 259 17.74 31.01 15.42
N ASP A 260 17.37 30.60 16.63
CA ASP A 260 17.71 29.30 17.21
C ASP A 260 16.81 28.17 16.69
N LEU A 261 15.69 28.53 16.05
CA LEU A 261 14.73 27.63 15.41
C LEU A 261 14.37 28.12 14.01
N THR A 262 14.65 27.31 12.99
CA THR A 262 14.19 27.56 11.63
C THR A 262 12.73 27.12 11.51
N ALA A 263 11.82 28.05 11.24
CA ALA A 263 10.39 27.76 11.07
C ALA A 263 9.96 27.97 9.61
N LEU A 264 9.51 26.90 8.96
CA LEU A 264 9.07 26.92 7.57
C LEU A 264 7.70 26.24 7.45
N ASP A 265 6.86 26.71 6.53
CA ASP A 265 5.58 26.07 6.18
C ASP A 265 5.67 25.57 4.73
N PRO A 266 6.43 24.48 4.48
CA PRO A 266 6.65 24.01 3.13
C PRO A 266 5.37 23.39 2.56
N PRO A 267 5.07 23.62 1.26
CA PRO A 267 4.04 22.84 0.59
C PRO A 267 4.49 21.38 0.48
N TRP A 268 3.57 20.48 0.14
CA TRP A 268 3.91 19.06 -0.03
C TRP A 268 5.09 18.81 -1.01
N PRO A 269 5.13 19.42 -2.22
CA PRO A 269 6.29 19.29 -3.08
C PRO A 269 7.55 19.83 -2.41
N GLY A 270 8.57 18.96 -2.27
CA GLY A 270 9.86 19.31 -1.65
C GLY A 270 9.90 19.19 -0.12
N LEU A 271 8.78 18.89 0.54
CA LEU A 271 8.73 18.65 1.98
C LEU A 271 9.72 17.56 2.42
N ALA A 272 9.67 16.38 1.82
CA ALA A 272 10.56 15.27 2.18
C ALA A 272 12.04 15.63 2.01
N ALA A 273 12.38 16.35 0.94
CA ALA A 273 13.74 16.83 0.70
C ALA A 273 14.19 17.84 1.79
N LEU A 274 13.29 18.74 2.23
CA LEU A 274 13.57 19.64 3.33
C LEU A 274 13.83 18.90 4.65
N LEU A 275 12.98 17.92 4.98
CA LEU A 275 13.13 17.16 6.24
C LEU A 275 14.44 16.37 6.25
N ARG A 276 14.78 15.73 5.13
CA ARG A 276 16.03 14.99 4.94
C ARG A 276 17.28 15.86 5.01
N ARG A 277 17.18 17.18 4.86
CA ARG A 277 18.33 18.09 5.03
C ARG A 277 18.67 18.39 6.48
N HIS A 278 17.78 18.13 7.43
CA HIS A 278 17.93 18.56 8.83
C HIS A 278 18.09 17.38 9.79
N THR A 279 19.08 17.40 10.67
CA THR A 279 19.30 16.32 11.65
C THR A 279 18.44 16.43 12.90
N LEU A 280 17.85 17.61 13.17
CA LEU A 280 17.12 17.92 14.39
C LEU A 280 15.83 18.69 14.08
N ALA A 281 14.73 18.33 14.73
CA ALA A 281 13.44 18.96 14.54
C ALA A 281 12.66 19.19 15.84
N LEU A 282 11.78 20.19 15.80
CA LEU A 282 10.75 20.44 16.80
C LEU A 282 9.42 19.81 16.34
N GLY A 283 8.91 18.86 17.12
CA GLY A 283 7.62 18.21 16.88
C GLY A 283 6.49 18.86 17.67
N LEU A 284 5.60 19.59 17.00
CA LEU A 284 4.36 20.10 17.62
C LEU A 284 3.11 19.36 17.13
N ASP A 285 3.24 18.68 15.99
CA ASP A 285 2.21 17.86 15.37
C ASP A 285 2.71 16.41 15.28
N PRO A 286 1.90 15.42 15.66
CA PRO A 286 2.31 14.02 15.59
C PRO A 286 2.64 13.51 14.19
N VAL A 287 1.89 13.91 13.17
CA VAL A 287 2.12 13.47 11.79
C VAL A 287 3.48 13.95 11.31
N ARG A 288 3.77 15.24 11.51
CA ARG A 288 5.06 15.83 11.19
C ARG A 288 6.21 15.25 12.01
N THR A 289 5.96 14.95 13.29
CA THR A 289 6.93 14.27 14.16
C THR A 289 7.36 12.95 13.55
N VAL A 290 6.41 12.11 13.13
CA VAL A 290 6.73 10.81 12.51
C VAL A 290 7.45 10.98 11.17
N GLN A 291 7.08 11.98 10.35
CA GLN A 291 7.78 12.27 9.10
C GLN A 291 9.23 12.71 9.30
N HIS A 292 9.52 13.49 10.35
CA HIS A 292 10.88 13.84 10.74
C HIS A 292 11.68 12.62 11.17
N LEU A 293 11.10 11.75 12.02
CA LEU A 293 11.72 10.51 12.46
C LEU A 293 12.05 9.59 11.28
N ALA A 294 11.10 9.41 10.35
CA ALA A 294 11.29 8.61 9.14
C ALA A 294 12.35 9.22 8.20
N SER A 295 12.53 10.55 8.22
CA SER A 295 13.59 11.25 7.49
C SER A 295 14.95 11.20 8.20
N GLY A 296 15.06 10.46 9.30
CA GLY A 296 16.29 10.29 10.09
C GLY A 296 16.68 11.51 10.90
N SER A 297 15.71 12.34 11.32
CA SER A 297 15.94 13.45 12.25
C SER A 297 15.70 13.01 13.70
N ARG A 298 16.48 13.54 14.64
CA ARG A 298 16.14 13.55 16.06
C ARG A 298 15.01 14.56 16.28
N VAL A 299 14.04 14.24 17.13
CA VAL A 299 12.87 15.09 17.38
C VAL A 299 12.73 15.40 18.87
N VAL A 300 12.58 16.68 19.18
CA VAL A 300 12.09 17.16 20.47
C VAL A 300 10.61 17.49 20.29
N ALA A 301 9.73 16.67 20.85
CA ALA A 301 8.28 16.85 20.78
C ALA A 301 7.78 17.63 22.00
N LEU A 302 6.95 18.64 21.77
CA LEU A 302 6.26 19.36 22.83
C LEU A 302 4.90 18.70 23.12
N GLY A 303 4.67 18.38 24.39
CA GLY A 303 3.52 17.65 24.88
C GLY A 303 3.81 16.17 25.13
N ALA A 304 2.77 15.45 25.57
CA ALA A 304 2.86 14.03 25.84
C ALA A 304 3.28 13.27 24.57
N ARG A 305 4.13 12.26 24.73
CA ARG A 305 4.57 11.40 23.63
C ARG A 305 3.34 10.90 22.87
N PRO A 306 3.26 11.07 21.54
CA PRO A 306 2.07 10.72 20.77
C PRO A 306 1.79 9.22 20.85
N ARG A 307 0.85 8.82 21.72
CA ARG A 307 0.39 7.43 21.84
C ARG A 307 -0.55 7.12 20.69
N GLY A 308 -0.46 5.91 20.14
CA GLY A 308 -1.31 5.47 19.02
C GLY A 308 -0.86 5.93 17.64
N ILE A 309 0.19 6.77 17.54
CA ILE A 309 0.75 7.30 16.28
C ILE A 309 2.01 6.50 15.86
N GLY A 310 2.14 5.29 16.41
CA GLY A 310 3.22 4.34 16.10
C GLY A 310 4.62 4.78 16.52
N THR A 311 4.75 5.73 17.46
CA THR A 311 6.06 6.10 18.07
C THR A 311 6.48 5.16 19.21
N ASP A 312 5.64 4.17 19.55
CA ASP A 312 5.97 3.13 20.51
C ASP A 312 7.13 2.26 19.99
N GLY A 313 8.22 2.19 20.76
CA GLY A 313 9.44 1.49 20.36
C GLY A 313 10.51 2.37 19.69
N VAL A 314 10.23 3.65 19.43
CA VAL A 314 11.27 4.61 19.04
C VAL A 314 12.20 4.88 20.24
N PRO A 315 13.53 4.88 20.08
CA PRO A 315 14.46 5.18 21.17
C PRO A 315 14.20 6.57 21.77
N GLY A 316 14.31 6.70 23.10
CA GLY A 316 14.04 7.97 23.81
C GLY A 316 15.08 9.06 23.49
N GLU A 317 16.27 8.63 23.08
CA GLU A 317 17.37 9.46 22.62
C GLU A 317 17.05 10.13 21.27
N VAL A 318 16.23 9.48 20.43
CA VAL A 318 15.79 9.97 19.11
C VAL A 318 14.51 10.77 19.22
N LEU A 319 13.55 10.37 20.06
CA LEU A 319 12.31 11.09 20.31
C LEU A 319 12.20 11.50 21.80
N ARG A 320 12.47 12.77 22.07
CA ARG A 320 12.33 13.37 23.41
C ARG A 320 10.98 14.04 23.52
N SER A 321 10.29 13.83 24.63
CA SER A 321 9.02 14.50 24.91
C SER A 321 9.21 15.49 26.05
N VAL A 322 8.70 16.69 25.85
CA VAL A 322 8.83 17.81 26.78
C VAL A 322 7.44 18.35 27.08
N ASP A 323 7.03 18.36 28.34
CA ASP A 323 5.67 18.80 28.69
C ASP A 323 5.52 20.34 28.85
N ASP A 324 6.64 21.06 28.88
CA ASP A 324 6.70 22.51 29.14
C ASP A 324 7.40 23.24 27.98
N PRO A 325 6.72 24.20 27.30
CA PRO A 325 7.33 25.00 26.24
C PRO A 325 8.65 25.68 26.64
N ALA A 326 8.83 26.05 27.92
CA ALA A 326 10.06 26.69 28.41
C ALA A 326 11.27 25.74 28.40
N LYS A 327 11.03 24.42 28.45
CA LYS A 327 12.07 23.39 28.40
C LYS A 327 12.46 22.99 26.98
N VAL A 328 11.75 23.44 25.96
CA VAL A 328 12.08 23.12 24.55
C VAL A 328 13.44 23.68 24.16
N ALA A 329 13.74 24.92 24.57
CA ALA A 329 15.02 25.57 24.26
C ALA A 329 16.25 24.79 24.79
N PRO A 330 16.34 24.45 26.09
CA PRO A 330 17.48 23.69 26.60
C PRO A 330 17.56 22.27 26.01
N GLU A 331 16.42 21.62 25.75
CA GLU A 331 16.40 20.28 25.14
C GLU A 331 16.87 20.29 23.68
N LEU A 332 16.46 21.29 22.89
CA LEU A 332 16.98 21.47 21.53
C LEU A 332 18.49 21.76 21.54
N ALA A 333 18.98 22.55 22.48
CA ALA A 333 20.40 22.82 22.64
C ALA A 333 21.19 21.55 23.00
N ALA A 334 20.67 20.73 23.92
CA ALA A 334 21.27 19.45 24.29
C ALA A 334 21.30 18.47 23.10
N ALA A 335 20.15 18.30 22.43
CA ALA A 335 20.03 17.42 21.26
C ALA A 335 20.91 17.85 20.07
N ARG A 336 21.19 19.15 19.93
CA ARG A 336 22.10 19.70 18.90
C ARG A 336 23.57 19.40 19.17
N ALA A 337 23.96 19.23 20.43
CA ALA A 337 25.33 18.91 20.82
C ALA A 337 25.71 17.44 20.56
N GLU A 338 24.71 16.58 20.41
CA GLU A 338 24.88 15.17 20.14
C GLU A 338 25.24 14.86 18.68
N PRO A 339 25.86 13.70 18.40
CA PRO A 339 26.02 13.23 17.03
C PRO A 339 24.64 13.03 16.37
N PRO A 340 24.59 13.07 15.02
CA PRO A 340 23.41 12.62 14.28
C PRO A 340 22.96 11.22 14.71
N VAL A 341 21.68 10.91 14.47
CA VAL A 341 21.10 9.61 14.80
C VAL A 341 21.96 8.49 14.21
N GLY A 342 22.38 7.56 15.07
CA GLY A 342 23.21 6.43 14.67
C GLY A 342 22.44 5.40 13.83
N ALA A 343 23.18 4.53 13.14
CA ALA A 343 22.65 3.43 12.34
C ALA A 343 21.61 2.57 13.09
N ASP A 344 21.97 2.09 14.29
CA ASP A 344 21.10 1.21 15.08
C ASP A 344 19.87 1.95 15.63
N GLU A 345 20.05 3.20 16.06
CA GLU A 345 18.95 4.06 16.51
C GLU A 345 17.96 4.34 15.37
N LEU A 346 18.48 4.61 14.17
CA LEU A 346 17.69 4.84 12.97
C LEU A 346 16.94 3.56 12.56
N ARG A 347 17.60 2.41 12.58
CA ARG A 347 17.00 1.11 12.27
C ARG A 347 15.88 0.77 13.26
N ALA A 348 16.11 0.91 14.56
CA ALA A 348 15.09 0.72 15.58
C ALA A 348 13.90 1.67 15.40
N THR A 349 14.17 2.94 15.07
CA THR A 349 13.13 3.94 14.77
C THR A 349 12.31 3.52 13.55
N LEU A 350 12.96 3.24 12.43
CA LEU A 350 12.28 2.84 11.20
C LEU A 350 11.50 1.53 11.36
N ARG A 351 12.02 0.56 12.08
CA ARG A 351 11.32 -0.69 12.43
C ARG A 351 10.02 -0.42 13.18
N ALA A 352 10.07 0.44 14.20
CA ALA A 352 8.89 0.83 14.95
C ALA A 352 7.83 1.49 14.05
N LEU A 353 8.27 2.43 13.19
CA LEU A 353 7.38 3.10 12.23
C LEU A 353 6.83 2.14 11.18
N PHE A 354 7.66 1.27 10.62
CA PHE A 354 7.28 0.27 9.62
C PHE A 354 6.17 -0.64 10.14
N LEU A 355 6.31 -1.13 11.38
CA LEU A 355 5.35 -2.06 11.98
C LEU A 355 4.03 -1.39 12.39
N ARG A 356 4.02 -0.07 12.70
CA ARG A 356 2.88 0.57 13.38
C ARG A 356 2.35 1.85 12.74
N ALA A 357 3.22 2.66 12.17
CA ALA A 357 2.91 4.01 11.71
C ALA A 357 2.91 4.15 10.17
N ALA A 358 3.43 3.17 9.43
CA ALA A 358 3.56 3.30 8.00
C ALA A 358 2.18 3.37 7.31
N THR A 359 2.08 4.17 6.25
CA THR A 359 0.84 4.37 5.50
C THR A 359 0.12 3.08 5.09
N PRO A 360 0.76 2.02 4.58
CA PRO A 360 0.03 0.79 4.23
C PRO A 360 -0.53 0.05 5.46
N VAL A 361 0.07 0.20 6.63
CA VAL A 361 -0.47 -0.36 7.89
C VAL A 361 -1.75 0.39 8.29
N ARG A 362 -1.73 1.72 8.19
CA ARG A 362 -2.90 2.56 8.46
C ARG A 362 -4.03 2.29 7.47
N LEU A 363 -3.68 2.20 6.19
CA LEU A 363 -4.63 1.91 5.13
C LEU A 363 -5.24 0.51 5.32
N SER A 364 -4.43 -0.51 5.63
CA SER A 364 -4.93 -1.85 5.94
C SER A 364 -5.90 -1.84 7.14
N GLY A 365 -5.54 -1.13 8.22
CA GLY A 365 -6.41 -0.97 9.39
C GLY A 365 -7.74 -0.27 9.07
N LEU A 366 -7.70 0.79 8.27
CA LEU A 366 -8.89 1.50 7.78
C LEU A 366 -9.78 0.57 6.95
N LEU A 367 -9.20 -0.15 5.99
CA LEU A 367 -9.94 -1.08 5.12
C LEU A 367 -10.59 -2.20 5.92
N ALA A 368 -9.87 -2.79 6.88
CA ALA A 368 -10.43 -3.81 7.76
C ALA A 368 -11.60 -3.28 8.59
N ARG A 369 -11.50 -2.07 9.14
CA ARG A 369 -12.60 -1.41 9.88
C ARG A 369 -13.79 -1.07 8.99
N ALA A 370 -13.55 -0.75 7.72
CA ALA A 370 -14.58 -0.54 6.72
C ALA A 370 -15.19 -1.85 6.17
N GLY A 371 -14.81 -3.02 6.70
CA GLY A 371 -15.33 -4.33 6.29
C GLY A 371 -14.69 -4.91 5.02
N LEU A 372 -13.59 -4.32 4.55
CA LEU A 372 -12.86 -4.73 3.34
C LEU A 372 -11.61 -5.56 3.69
N THR A 373 -11.81 -6.72 4.31
CA THR A 373 -10.72 -7.55 4.86
C THR A 373 -9.74 -8.05 3.81
N GLU A 374 -10.21 -8.53 2.65
CA GLU A 374 -9.32 -8.99 1.57
C GLU A 374 -8.48 -7.84 1.00
N ALA A 375 -9.09 -6.66 0.82
CA ALA A 375 -8.36 -5.46 0.40
C ALA A 375 -7.32 -5.01 1.44
N ALA A 376 -7.64 -5.17 2.73
CA ALA A 376 -6.72 -4.86 3.82
C ALA A 376 -5.46 -5.74 3.77
N GLU A 377 -5.59 -7.02 3.42
CA GLU A 377 -4.45 -7.93 3.21
C GLU A 377 -3.69 -7.60 1.93
N GLN A 378 -4.41 -7.27 0.85
CA GLN A 378 -3.84 -6.93 -0.45
C GLN A 378 -2.90 -5.72 -0.39
N VAL A 379 -3.24 -4.69 0.39
CA VAL A 379 -2.39 -3.50 0.60
C VAL A 379 -1.06 -3.85 1.26
N LEU A 380 -1.01 -4.92 2.04
CA LEU A 380 0.21 -5.41 2.71
C LEU A 380 0.93 -6.50 1.90
N SER A 381 0.43 -6.87 0.71
CA SER A 381 1.01 -7.94 -0.12
C SER A 381 2.48 -7.70 -0.45
N GLY A 382 2.86 -6.45 -0.73
CA GLY A 382 4.25 -6.04 -1.01
C GLY A 382 5.21 -6.15 0.19
N ARG A 383 4.71 -6.48 1.38
CA ARG A 383 5.52 -6.75 2.58
C ARG A 383 5.63 -8.24 2.92
N ARG A 384 4.94 -9.11 2.17
CA ARG A 384 5.02 -10.56 2.39
C ARG A 384 6.40 -11.07 1.99
N VAL A 385 6.98 -11.89 2.85
CA VAL A 385 8.30 -12.50 2.63
C VAL A 385 8.18 -14.02 2.64
N ALA A 386 8.80 -14.64 1.65
CA ALA A 386 9.10 -16.06 1.62
C ALA A 386 10.52 -16.29 2.13
N VAL A 387 10.68 -17.08 3.18
CA VAL A 387 12.02 -17.50 3.60
C VAL A 387 12.40 -18.72 2.78
N LEU A 388 13.54 -18.66 2.09
CA LEU A 388 14.08 -19.80 1.36
C LEU A 388 15.10 -20.45 2.27
N ALA A 389 14.95 -21.74 2.58
CA ALA A 389 15.89 -22.42 3.47
C ALA A 389 16.23 -23.83 2.97
N ARG A 390 17.43 -24.28 3.31
CA ARG A 390 17.90 -25.65 3.03
C ARG A 390 18.55 -26.24 4.29
N PRO A 391 17.77 -26.48 5.36
CA PRO A 391 18.32 -27.08 6.57
C PRO A 391 18.87 -28.48 6.27
N ALA A 392 20.07 -28.77 6.77
CA ALA A 392 20.72 -30.06 6.53
C ALA A 392 20.14 -31.20 7.40
N ASP A 393 19.64 -30.86 8.59
CA ASP A 393 19.09 -31.81 9.56
C ASP A 393 17.99 -31.17 10.44
N GLU A 394 17.38 -31.97 11.32
CA GLU A 394 16.34 -31.52 12.25
C GLU A 394 16.84 -30.40 13.19
N THR A 395 18.12 -30.42 13.58
CA THR A 395 18.68 -29.38 14.48
C THR A 395 18.78 -28.03 13.77
N GLU A 396 19.17 -28.02 12.49
CA GLU A 396 19.11 -26.83 11.65
C GLU A 396 17.68 -26.36 11.43
N ALA A 397 16.75 -27.29 11.21
CA ALA A 397 15.33 -26.99 11.04
C ALA A 397 14.70 -26.40 12.31
N GLU A 398 15.06 -26.89 13.50
CA GLU A 398 14.65 -26.33 14.79
C GLU A 398 15.19 -24.92 14.98
N ARG A 399 16.47 -24.67 14.65
CA ARG A 399 17.08 -23.34 14.69
C ARG A 399 16.38 -22.36 13.76
N LEU A 400 16.11 -22.77 12.53
CA LEU A 400 15.32 -22.00 11.57
C LEU A 400 13.93 -21.68 12.16
N ALA A 401 13.24 -22.68 12.72
CA ALA A 401 11.93 -22.45 13.32
C ALA A 401 11.97 -21.46 14.49
N ASP A 402 13.01 -21.51 15.33
CA ASP A 402 13.22 -20.54 16.42
C ASP A 402 13.48 -19.13 15.88
N ASP A 403 14.36 -18.99 14.88
CA ASP A 403 14.68 -17.72 14.25
C ASP A 403 13.43 -17.06 13.64
N LEU A 404 12.60 -17.85 12.95
CA LEU A 404 11.36 -17.37 12.31
C LEU A 404 10.28 -17.01 13.34
N VAL A 405 10.10 -17.83 14.38
CA VAL A 405 9.13 -17.55 15.45
C VAL A 405 9.50 -16.28 16.23
N ALA A 406 10.80 -16.00 16.38
CA ALA A 406 11.28 -14.81 17.07
C ALA A 406 11.12 -13.51 16.26
N GLN A 407 10.79 -13.58 14.95
CA GLN A 407 10.68 -12.39 14.11
C GLN A 407 9.50 -11.49 14.52
N LEU A 408 9.75 -10.19 14.56
CA LEU A 408 8.71 -9.17 14.74
C LEU A 408 7.83 -9.03 13.50
N HIS A 409 8.40 -9.23 12.31
CA HIS A 409 7.67 -9.34 11.05
C HIS A 409 7.62 -10.81 10.64
N GLN A 410 6.46 -11.44 10.80
CA GLN A 410 6.32 -12.87 10.54
C GLN A 410 6.43 -13.17 9.04
N PRO A 411 7.19 -14.20 8.64
CA PRO A 411 7.25 -14.62 7.25
C PRO A 411 5.89 -15.15 6.80
N ALA A 412 5.52 -14.86 5.56
CA ALA A 412 4.26 -15.36 4.99
C ALA A 412 4.37 -16.84 4.60
N GLU A 413 5.58 -17.26 4.21
CA GLU A 413 5.85 -18.65 3.83
C GLU A 413 7.31 -19.03 4.06
N LEU A 414 7.53 -20.33 4.22
CA LEU A 414 8.82 -20.99 4.23
C LEU A 414 8.87 -21.91 3.01
N VAL A 415 9.90 -21.80 2.19
CA VAL A 415 10.13 -22.66 1.02
C VAL A 415 11.38 -23.50 1.24
N VAL A 416 11.21 -24.82 1.17
CA VAL A 416 12.25 -25.82 1.41
C VAL A 416 12.30 -26.85 0.28
N PRO A 417 13.42 -27.58 0.10
CA PRO A 417 13.48 -28.69 -0.84
C PRO A 417 12.44 -29.77 -0.53
N ALA A 418 11.93 -30.47 -1.54
CA ALA A 418 10.94 -31.54 -1.38
C ALA A 418 11.42 -32.70 -0.47
N ALA A 419 12.73 -32.95 -0.41
CA ALA A 419 13.32 -33.96 0.48
C ALA A 419 13.36 -33.53 1.96
N ALA A 420 13.13 -32.25 2.28
CA ALA A 420 13.14 -31.76 3.65
C ALA A 420 11.76 -32.00 4.31
N ASP A 421 11.70 -33.00 5.19
CA ASP A 421 10.53 -33.31 6.01
C ASP A 421 10.96 -33.42 7.48
N PHE A 422 10.90 -32.28 8.18
CA PHE A 422 11.36 -32.11 9.57
C PHE A 422 10.20 -31.74 10.48
N ALA A 423 10.21 -32.25 11.72
CA ALA A 423 9.15 -31.99 12.70
C ALA A 423 9.03 -30.51 13.07
N ALA A 424 10.14 -29.77 13.02
CA ALA A 424 10.18 -28.32 13.18
C ALA A 424 9.25 -27.57 12.20
N PHE A 425 8.97 -28.12 11.01
CA PHE A 425 8.06 -27.49 10.05
C PHE A 425 6.59 -27.58 10.46
N ASP A 426 6.19 -28.62 11.19
CA ASP A 426 4.83 -28.70 11.74
C ASP A 426 4.59 -27.64 12.81
N ARG A 427 5.62 -27.32 13.61
CA ARG A 427 5.58 -26.19 14.55
C ARG A 427 5.33 -24.87 13.81
N LEU A 428 5.98 -24.63 12.67
CA LEU A 428 5.76 -23.43 11.87
C LEU A 428 4.36 -23.38 11.25
N ARG A 429 3.86 -24.51 10.73
CA ARG A 429 2.48 -24.63 10.23
C ARG A 429 1.45 -24.32 11.32
N SER A 430 1.67 -24.81 12.54
CA SER A 430 0.79 -24.53 13.69
C SER A 430 0.72 -23.04 14.07
N ARG A 431 1.73 -22.25 13.68
CA ARG A 431 1.80 -20.80 13.86
C ARG A 431 1.29 -20.01 12.66
N GLY A 432 0.73 -20.68 11.65
CA GLY A 432 0.16 -20.05 10.46
C GLY A 432 1.16 -19.75 9.34
N VAL A 433 2.42 -20.19 9.46
CA VAL A 433 3.40 -20.05 8.39
C VAL A 433 3.14 -21.13 7.33
N THR A 434 2.94 -20.73 6.08
CA THR A 434 2.75 -21.67 4.98
C THR A 434 4.08 -22.31 4.62
N VAL A 435 4.22 -23.63 4.76
CA VAL A 435 5.44 -24.35 4.34
C VAL A 435 5.22 -24.95 2.95
N ARG A 436 6.03 -24.54 1.98
CA ARG A 436 6.01 -25.02 0.59
C ARG A 436 7.24 -25.86 0.31
N GLN A 437 7.03 -26.92 -0.46
CA GLN A 437 8.12 -27.74 -0.99
C GLN A 437 8.41 -27.34 -2.44
N ALA A 438 9.68 -27.19 -2.78
CA ALA A 438 10.13 -26.98 -4.15
C ALA A 438 10.76 -28.26 -4.71
N ALA A 439 10.63 -28.46 -6.03
CA ALA A 439 11.36 -29.52 -6.71
C ALA A 439 12.87 -29.31 -6.53
N GLU A 440 13.62 -30.41 -6.38
CA GLU A 440 15.07 -30.33 -6.28
C GLU A 440 15.65 -29.78 -7.59
N ALA A 441 16.57 -28.82 -7.46
CA ALA A 441 17.42 -28.42 -8.59
C ALA A 441 18.30 -29.63 -8.98
N PRO A 442 18.48 -29.92 -10.28
CA PRO A 442 19.38 -30.98 -10.71
C PRO A 442 20.78 -30.76 -10.14
N ALA A 443 21.39 -31.84 -9.62
CA ALA A 443 22.71 -31.82 -8.97
C ALA A 443 23.86 -31.39 -9.91
N ASP A 444 23.62 -31.38 -11.22
CA ASP A 444 24.61 -31.03 -12.23
C ASP A 444 24.72 -29.52 -12.42
N GLY A 445 25.44 -28.89 -11.49
CA GLY A 445 25.92 -27.51 -11.65
C GLY A 445 26.49 -26.97 -10.36
N ASP A 446 27.82 -26.95 -10.22
CA ASP A 446 28.58 -26.31 -9.15
C ASP A 446 28.41 -24.76 -9.09
N ALA A 447 27.35 -24.21 -9.70
CA ALA A 447 27.08 -22.79 -9.78
C ALA A 447 26.08 -22.36 -8.69
N GLU A 448 26.58 -21.64 -7.68
CA GLU A 448 25.81 -20.98 -6.60
C GLU A 448 24.99 -19.74 -7.05
N PRO A 449 24.14 -19.86 -8.10
CA PRO A 449 22.81 -19.27 -7.94
C PRO A 449 21.65 -20.24 -8.26
N ALA A 450 21.91 -21.40 -8.87
CA ALA A 450 20.87 -22.36 -9.27
C ALA A 450 20.01 -22.93 -8.12
N PRO A 451 20.55 -23.17 -6.90
CA PRO A 451 19.78 -23.71 -5.77
C PRO A 451 18.65 -22.80 -5.26
N TRP A 452 18.88 -21.49 -5.26
CA TRP A 452 17.92 -20.50 -4.75
C TRP A 452 16.84 -20.17 -5.78
N ALA A 453 17.18 -20.19 -7.07
CA ALA A 453 16.22 -19.97 -8.15
C ALA A 453 15.07 -20.98 -8.11
N ALA A 454 15.36 -22.26 -7.88
CA ALA A 454 14.33 -23.31 -7.76
C ALA A 454 13.38 -23.08 -6.57
N LEU A 455 13.91 -22.66 -5.42
CA LEU A 455 13.10 -22.32 -4.25
C LEU A 455 12.27 -21.04 -4.51
N ALA A 456 12.86 -20.03 -5.16
CA ALA A 456 12.18 -18.78 -5.50
C ALA A 456 11.07 -18.97 -6.56
N GLU A 457 11.15 -20.01 -7.40
CA GLU A 457 10.05 -20.37 -8.31
C GLU A 457 8.82 -20.87 -7.56
N ALA A 458 9.01 -21.65 -6.49
CA ALA A 458 7.91 -22.16 -5.66
C ALA A 458 7.32 -21.11 -4.70
N ALA A 459 8.00 -19.99 -4.48
CA ALA A 459 7.53 -18.90 -3.64
C ALA A 459 6.36 -18.13 -4.30
N ALA A 460 5.32 -17.83 -3.53
CA ALA A 460 4.21 -16.96 -3.90
C ALA A 460 4.45 -15.49 -3.51
N ALA A 461 5.22 -15.23 -2.46
CA ALA A 461 5.51 -13.87 -1.98
C ALA A 461 6.40 -13.09 -2.96
N GLU A 462 6.25 -11.76 -3.00
CA GLU A 462 7.03 -10.90 -3.89
C GLU A 462 8.50 -10.79 -3.44
N TRP A 463 8.74 -10.87 -2.14
CA TRP A 463 10.07 -10.87 -1.55
C TRP A 463 10.48 -12.26 -1.10
N VAL A 464 11.74 -12.58 -1.33
CA VAL A 464 12.38 -13.80 -0.82
C VAL A 464 13.58 -13.42 0.07
N ALA A 465 13.74 -14.14 1.18
CA ALA A 465 14.86 -13.98 2.10
C ALA A 465 15.62 -15.32 2.19
N PRO A 466 16.86 -15.42 1.68
CA PRO A 466 17.64 -16.64 1.83
C PRO A 466 18.09 -16.81 3.28
N TRP A 467 17.82 -17.96 3.84
CA TRP A 467 18.31 -18.37 5.15
C TRP A 467 19.47 -19.35 4.95
N HIS A 468 20.64 -18.99 5.47
CA HIS A 468 21.85 -19.78 5.34
C HIS A 468 22.07 -20.61 6.62
N GLY A 469 22.00 -21.94 6.50
CA GLY A 469 22.35 -22.86 7.58
C GLY A 469 23.85 -22.82 7.85
N GLY A 470 24.25 -22.58 9.09
CA GLY A 470 25.65 -22.56 9.50
C GLY A 470 25.86 -22.00 10.92
N GLN A 471 27.12 -21.82 11.33
CA GLN A 471 27.50 -21.09 12.55
C GLN A 471 27.34 -19.56 12.41
N ALA A 472 26.82 -19.08 11.28
CA ALA A 472 26.45 -17.68 11.10
C ALA A 472 25.41 -17.28 12.17
N ALA A 473 25.56 -16.06 12.67
CA ALA A 473 24.80 -15.55 13.79
C ALA A 473 23.29 -15.67 13.57
N ARG A 474 22.55 -16.07 14.62
CA ARG A 474 21.07 -16.12 14.63
C ARG A 474 20.48 -14.83 14.06
N TRP A 475 19.37 -14.96 13.34
CA TRP A 475 18.65 -13.77 12.91
C TRP A 475 18.14 -12.99 14.13
N ALA A 476 18.49 -11.71 14.21
CA ALA A 476 17.91 -10.83 15.21
C ALA A 476 16.37 -10.78 15.03
N PRO A 477 15.57 -10.57 16.10
CA PRO A 477 14.11 -10.48 16.01
C PRO A 477 13.60 -9.44 15.01
N GLY A 478 14.39 -8.40 14.73
CA GLY A 478 14.05 -7.34 13.77
C GLY A 478 14.46 -7.61 12.32
N HIS A 479 15.17 -8.71 12.04
CA HIS A 479 15.86 -8.93 10.76
C HIS A 479 14.92 -8.76 9.54
N LEU A 480 13.82 -9.51 9.48
CA LEU A 480 12.89 -9.42 8.35
C LEU A 480 12.19 -8.05 8.28
N ALA A 481 11.86 -7.47 9.43
CA ALA A 481 11.20 -6.16 9.50
C ALA A 481 12.12 -5.07 8.92
N ASP A 482 13.41 -5.10 9.26
CA ASP A 482 14.39 -4.12 8.78
C ASP A 482 14.63 -4.25 7.29
N MET A 483 14.77 -5.48 6.78
CA MET A 483 15.00 -5.70 5.36
C MET A 483 13.80 -5.23 4.52
N VAL A 484 12.58 -5.59 4.90
CA VAL A 484 11.38 -5.16 4.16
C VAL A 484 11.16 -3.66 4.30
N CYS A 485 11.41 -3.09 5.48
CA CYS A 485 11.39 -1.65 5.69
C CYS A 485 12.37 -0.93 4.75
N ALA A 486 13.59 -1.42 4.62
CA ALA A 486 14.57 -0.85 3.71
C ALA A 486 14.16 -0.99 2.24
N GLY A 487 13.48 -2.08 1.87
CA GLY A 487 12.90 -2.26 0.54
C GLY A 487 11.82 -1.23 0.25
N GLU A 488 10.92 -0.99 1.21
CA GLU A 488 9.88 0.04 1.11
C GLU A 488 10.47 1.45 1.03
N CYS A 489 11.50 1.76 1.82
CA CYS A 489 12.19 3.05 1.81
C CYS A 489 12.89 3.36 0.47
N SER A 490 13.46 2.35 -0.19
CA SER A 490 14.41 2.54 -1.29
C SER A 490 13.87 2.15 -2.67
N ALA A 491 12.84 1.30 -2.71
CA ALA A 491 12.43 0.55 -3.89
C ALA A 491 13.61 -0.19 -4.56
N ALA A 492 14.53 -0.71 -3.75
CA ALA A 492 15.60 -1.60 -4.20
C ALA A 492 15.04 -2.95 -4.67
N ASP A 493 15.82 -3.65 -5.49
CA ASP A 493 15.52 -5.00 -5.95
C ASP A 493 16.17 -6.07 -5.07
N ALA A 494 17.26 -5.73 -4.39
CA ALA A 494 17.88 -6.57 -3.36
C ALA A 494 18.57 -5.73 -2.29
N ILE A 495 18.68 -6.29 -1.08
CA ILE A 495 19.16 -5.62 0.12
C ILE A 495 20.04 -6.57 0.92
N GLY A 496 21.11 -6.03 1.49
CA GLY A 496 21.95 -6.72 2.46
C GLY A 496 23.30 -6.04 2.63
N PRO A 497 24.27 -6.66 3.32
CA PRO A 497 25.61 -6.12 3.48
C PRO A 497 26.28 -5.83 2.14
N ALA A 498 27.06 -4.75 2.04
CA ALA A 498 27.86 -4.50 0.84
C ALA A 498 29.00 -5.53 0.71
N LEU A 499 29.22 -6.09 -0.49
CA LEU A 499 30.27 -7.10 -0.75
C LEU A 499 31.65 -6.52 -1.07
N LEU A 500 31.73 -5.25 -1.45
CA LEU A 500 33.00 -4.59 -1.79
C LEU A 500 33.26 -3.44 -0.83
N PRO A 501 34.50 -3.25 -0.34
CA PRO A 501 34.92 -1.95 0.18
C PRO A 501 34.82 -0.96 -0.99
N LEU A 502 33.98 0.06 -0.88
CA LEU A 502 33.92 1.16 -1.84
C LEU A 502 35.22 1.97 -1.70
N ASP A 503 36.20 1.70 -2.55
CA ASP A 503 37.49 2.39 -2.52
C ASP A 503 37.42 3.80 -3.16
N ALA A 504 38.19 4.71 -2.55
CA ALA A 504 38.66 6.01 -3.07
C ALA A 504 37.75 7.26 -3.04
N SER A 505 36.71 7.35 -2.19
CA SER A 505 36.06 8.66 -1.89
C SER A 505 35.70 8.94 -0.42
N GLY A 506 36.19 8.13 0.53
CA GLY A 506 36.03 8.40 1.97
C GLY A 506 34.68 7.98 2.55
N TRP A 507 34.19 6.79 2.18
CA TRP A 507 32.97 6.22 2.75
C TRP A 507 33.34 5.10 3.73
N ASP A 508 33.02 5.32 5.00
CA ASP A 508 33.29 4.39 6.09
C ASP A 508 32.39 3.14 6.00
N ALA A 509 32.80 2.01 6.56
CA ALA A 509 32.03 0.75 6.58
C ALA A 509 30.69 0.84 7.39
N ALA A 510 30.26 2.05 7.71
CA ALA A 510 29.13 2.43 8.56
C ALA A 510 27.95 3.04 7.78
N VAL A 511 27.96 3.05 6.44
CA VAL A 511 26.87 3.67 5.67
C VAL A 511 25.72 2.70 5.44
N ASP A 512 24.84 2.62 6.44
CA ASP A 512 23.51 2.03 6.27
C ASP A 512 22.65 2.86 5.30
N TYR A 513 21.79 2.18 4.54
CA TYR A 513 20.85 2.78 3.59
C TYR A 513 21.52 3.50 2.40
N ALA A 514 22.56 2.91 1.81
CA ALA A 514 23.21 3.42 0.60
C ALA A 514 23.07 2.47 -0.59
N PHE A 515 22.89 3.00 -1.81
CA PHE A 515 22.94 2.15 -3.01
C PHE A 515 24.37 1.72 -3.33
N THR A 516 24.54 0.47 -3.73
CA THR A 516 25.84 -0.13 -4.05
C THR A 516 25.77 -0.98 -5.33
N GLY A 517 26.94 -1.36 -5.86
CA GLY A 517 27.05 -2.22 -7.05
C GLY A 517 26.90 -3.72 -6.75
N ALA A 518 27.06 -4.15 -5.50
CA ALA A 518 26.95 -5.55 -5.08
C ALA A 518 26.62 -5.68 -3.57
N VAL A 519 25.77 -6.64 -3.23
CA VAL A 519 25.38 -6.98 -1.85
C VAL A 519 25.40 -8.47 -1.60
N GLU A 520 25.63 -8.87 -0.36
CA GLU A 520 25.34 -10.21 0.15
C GLU A 520 23.82 -10.23 0.41
N PRO A 521 23.03 -10.94 -0.40
CA PRO A 521 21.60 -10.73 -0.42
C PRO A 521 20.92 -11.30 0.82
N ALA A 522 20.35 -10.44 1.66
CA ALA A 522 19.48 -10.82 2.78
C ALA A 522 17.98 -10.74 2.42
N LEU A 523 17.62 -9.89 1.45
CA LEU A 523 16.28 -9.80 0.88
C LEU A 523 16.36 -9.51 -0.62
N ILE A 524 15.57 -10.21 -1.42
CA ILE A 524 15.63 -10.16 -2.88
C ILE A 524 14.20 -10.15 -3.44
N ARG A 525 13.93 -9.37 -4.49
CA ARG A 525 12.71 -9.53 -5.29
C ARG A 525 12.68 -10.93 -5.89
N ARG A 526 11.55 -11.63 -5.75
CA ARG A 526 11.38 -12.99 -6.28
C ARG A 526 11.74 -13.07 -7.77
N THR A 527 11.35 -12.08 -8.56
CA THR A 527 11.66 -12.00 -10.00
C THR A 527 13.16 -11.90 -10.30
N LEU A 528 13.94 -11.32 -9.40
CA LEU A 528 15.40 -11.26 -9.50
C LEU A 528 16.04 -12.58 -9.04
N ALA A 529 15.56 -13.15 -7.93
CA ALA A 529 16.07 -14.41 -7.38
C ALA A 529 15.87 -15.63 -8.30
N ARG A 530 14.87 -15.59 -9.20
CA ARG A 530 14.61 -16.61 -10.22
C ARG A 530 15.65 -16.63 -11.35
N LYS A 531 16.41 -15.55 -11.52
CA LYS A 531 17.41 -15.46 -12.58
C LYS A 531 18.67 -16.23 -12.16
N PRO A 532 19.32 -16.98 -13.06
CA PRO A 532 20.55 -17.71 -12.77
C PRO A 532 21.80 -16.80 -12.70
N THR A 533 21.61 -15.48 -12.66
CA THR A 533 22.71 -14.50 -12.57
C THR A 533 23.20 -14.41 -11.12
N PRO A 534 24.51 -14.45 -10.85
CA PRO A 534 25.03 -14.32 -9.49
C PRO A 534 24.75 -12.94 -8.89
N PRO A 535 24.59 -12.82 -7.55
CA PRO A 535 24.29 -11.54 -6.88
C PRO A 535 25.28 -10.41 -7.17
N SER A 536 26.56 -10.74 -7.37
CA SER A 536 27.63 -9.80 -7.69
C SER A 536 27.47 -9.11 -9.05
N GLU A 537 26.63 -9.66 -9.95
CA GLU A 537 26.40 -9.12 -11.29
C GLU A 537 25.06 -8.40 -11.43
N TRP A 538 24.14 -8.52 -10.47
CA TRP A 538 22.80 -7.93 -10.56
C TRP A 538 22.83 -6.42 -10.83
N GLY A 539 23.74 -5.68 -10.18
CA GLY A 539 23.89 -4.24 -10.40
C GLY A 539 24.29 -3.89 -11.84
N ARG A 540 25.14 -4.72 -12.48
CA ARG A 540 25.53 -4.55 -13.89
C ARG A 540 24.38 -4.83 -14.85
N HIS A 541 23.42 -5.64 -14.42
CA HIS A 541 22.20 -5.94 -15.17
C HIS A 541 21.01 -5.03 -14.81
N GLY A 542 21.28 -3.89 -14.15
CA GLY A 542 20.30 -2.83 -13.90
C GLY A 542 19.45 -3.01 -12.65
N ALA A 543 19.74 -4.01 -11.81
CA ALA A 543 19.08 -4.14 -10.51
C ALA A 543 19.58 -3.06 -9.54
N ARG A 544 18.68 -2.50 -8.73
CA ARG A 544 19.00 -1.51 -7.69
C ARG A 544 19.32 -2.25 -6.39
N LEU A 545 20.56 -2.16 -5.92
CA LEU A 545 21.01 -2.88 -4.72
C LEU A 545 21.27 -1.91 -3.57
N LEU A 546 20.69 -2.19 -2.40
CA LEU A 546 20.85 -1.35 -1.21
C LEU A 546 21.71 -2.04 -0.16
N ALA A 547 22.76 -1.36 0.27
CA ALA A 547 23.58 -1.73 1.41
C ALA A 547 22.84 -1.43 2.71
N LEU A 548 22.73 -2.45 3.56
CA LEU A 548 22.24 -2.36 4.92
C LEU A 548 23.00 -3.37 5.78
N ALA A 549 23.70 -2.89 6.80
CA ALA A 549 24.39 -3.75 7.75
C ALA A 549 23.37 -4.65 8.47
N LEU A 550 23.79 -5.88 8.77
CA LEU A 550 22.97 -6.81 9.54
C LEU A 550 23.18 -6.54 11.04
N GLU A 551 22.09 -6.46 11.78
CA GLU A 551 22.13 -6.41 13.24
C GLU A 551 22.79 -7.70 13.75
N ARG A 552 23.90 -7.56 14.49
CA ARG A 552 24.54 -8.71 15.12
C ARG A 552 23.80 -9.02 16.42
N PRO A 553 23.35 -10.25 16.67
CA PRO A 553 22.82 -10.61 17.98
C PRO A 553 23.94 -10.42 19.01
N ASN A 554 23.63 -9.68 20.09
CA ASN A 554 24.52 -9.50 21.24
C ASN A 554 24.76 -10.81 22.00
#